data_AF-A0A1N7ERW4-F1
#
_entry.id   AF-A0A1N7ERW4-F1
#
_cell.length_a   1.000
_cell.length_b   1.000
_cell.length_c   1.000
_cell.angle_alpha   90.00
_cell.angle_beta   90.00
_cell.angle_gamma   90.00
#
_symmetry.space_group_name_H-M   'P 1'
#
loop_
_entity.id
_entity.type
_entity.pdbx_description
1 polymer ?
#
loop_
_entity_poly.entity_id
_entity_poly.type
_entity_poly.pdbx_seq_one_letter_code
_entity_poly.pdbx_strand_id
1 'polypeptide(L)'
;MKFKQFTVASCFSSFMLPHVLFLNELEARKKAVMSCCLAWNISLFPDAEQEDHVDRIWKMVEADNQEAPPPGLEHGFKQDLRMLIEQKQELFPWTHTNIPKADLIGAGFHDVLRIDTGTAMTEEVEILAWPNPTGLPLIIEHLRGIQSDTAAQVGLLAQARRVPGSFTDIEATQMTTAYCVQRADLVGYRHILTVWRDTQPAASVKRVIDHWLGVLAEIEADTKAVLNILVSCK
;
A
#
# COMPACT_ATOMS: atom_id res chain seq x y z
N MET A 1 3.61 25.16 -2.65
CA MET A 1 3.98 23.79 -2.24
C MET A 1 4.10 22.96 -3.51
N LYS A 2 5.24 22.33 -3.82
CA LYS A 2 5.32 21.42 -4.99
C LYS A 2 4.98 20.02 -4.49
N PHE A 3 3.82 19.51 -4.89
CA PHE A 3 3.45 18.14 -4.57
C PHE A 3 4.16 17.17 -5.50
N LYS A 4 4.72 16.10 -4.93
CA LYS A 4 5.27 14.98 -5.70
C LYS A 4 4.14 14.40 -6.55
N GLN A 5 4.38 14.21 -7.84
CA GLN A 5 3.46 13.44 -8.68
C GLN A 5 3.67 11.96 -8.44
N PHE A 6 2.58 11.22 -8.27
CA PHE A 6 2.61 9.78 -8.05
C PHE A 6 2.11 9.09 -9.31
N THR A 7 2.91 8.19 -9.86
CA THR A 7 2.49 7.33 -10.97
C THR A 7 1.70 6.15 -10.44
N VAL A 8 0.87 5.55 -11.29
CA VAL A 8 0.14 4.32 -10.96
C VAL A 8 1.10 3.23 -10.52
N ALA A 9 2.27 3.14 -11.17
CA ALA A 9 3.33 2.21 -10.80
C ALA A 9 3.83 2.43 -9.36
N SER A 10 4.09 3.70 -8.99
CA SER A 10 4.52 4.02 -7.63
C SER A 10 3.44 3.65 -6.59
N CYS A 11 2.17 3.99 -6.85
CA CYS A 11 1.08 3.63 -5.95
C CYS A 11 0.93 2.11 -5.80
N PHE A 12 1.00 1.38 -6.91
CA PHE A 12 0.91 -0.08 -6.90
C PHE A 12 2.08 -0.72 -6.15
N SER A 13 3.30 -0.18 -6.30
CA SER A 13 4.46 -0.66 -5.55
C SER A 13 4.26 -0.52 -4.04
N SER A 14 3.78 0.63 -3.54
CA SER A 14 3.47 0.83 -2.11
C SER A 14 2.33 -0.07 -1.63
N PHE A 15 1.29 -0.27 -2.45
CA PHE A 15 0.16 -1.17 -2.15
C PHE A 15 0.61 -2.62 -1.97
N MET A 16 1.44 -3.12 -2.88
CA MET A 16 1.82 -4.52 -2.95
C MET A 16 2.99 -4.86 -2.01
N LEU A 17 3.87 -3.91 -1.71
CA LEU A 17 5.07 -4.13 -0.89
C LEU A 17 4.82 -4.93 0.41
N PRO A 18 3.83 -4.60 1.25
CA PRO A 18 3.56 -5.36 2.48
C PRO A 18 3.33 -6.86 2.27
N HIS A 19 2.83 -7.24 1.10
CA HIS A 19 2.44 -8.62 0.77
C HIS A 19 3.59 -9.44 0.17
N VAL A 20 4.70 -8.80 -0.22
CA VAL A 20 5.91 -9.47 -0.72
C VAL A 20 7.07 -9.46 0.27
N LEU A 21 7.03 -8.57 1.26
CA LEU A 21 8.04 -8.46 2.30
C LEU A 21 8.20 -9.79 3.06
N PHE A 22 9.47 -10.18 3.27
CA PHE A 22 9.87 -11.37 4.02
C PHE A 22 9.34 -12.73 3.50
N LEU A 23 8.82 -12.78 2.28
CA LEU A 23 8.54 -14.05 1.59
C LEU A 23 9.82 -14.59 0.96
N ASN A 24 10.24 -15.81 1.35
CA ASN A 24 11.54 -16.38 0.96
C ASN A 24 11.58 -16.73 -0.53
N GLU A 25 10.52 -17.40 -0.99
CA GLU A 25 10.46 -17.95 -2.33
C GLU A 25 10.03 -16.88 -3.33
N LEU A 26 10.81 -16.72 -4.41
CA LEU A 26 10.48 -15.80 -5.49
C LEU A 26 9.10 -16.12 -6.08
N GLU A 27 8.75 -17.40 -6.21
CA GLU A 27 7.44 -17.81 -6.72
C GLU A 27 6.30 -17.43 -5.77
N ALA A 28 6.51 -17.46 -4.46
CA ALA A 28 5.52 -16.95 -3.50
C ALA A 28 5.35 -15.43 -3.65
N ARG A 29 6.43 -14.68 -3.84
CA ARG A 29 6.37 -13.23 -4.10
C ARG A 29 5.66 -12.91 -5.40
N LYS A 30 5.96 -13.62 -6.50
CA LYS A 30 5.25 -13.48 -7.77
C LYS A 30 3.75 -13.71 -7.63
N LYS A 31 3.35 -14.76 -6.91
CA LYS A 31 1.92 -15.04 -6.62
C LYS A 31 1.26 -13.90 -5.82
N ALA A 32 1.97 -13.34 -4.83
CA ALA A 32 1.48 -12.18 -4.09
C ALA A 32 1.31 -10.94 -4.99
N VAL A 33 2.28 -10.65 -5.88
CA VAL A 33 2.18 -9.57 -6.88
C VAL A 33 0.97 -9.78 -7.81
N MET A 34 0.79 -11.00 -8.31
CA MET A 34 -0.37 -11.32 -9.16
C MET A 34 -1.69 -11.12 -8.42
N SER A 35 -1.77 -11.56 -7.16
CA SER A 35 -2.98 -11.38 -6.33
C SER A 35 -3.28 -9.91 -6.08
N CYS A 36 -2.25 -9.10 -5.79
CA CYS A 36 -2.38 -7.65 -5.67
C CYS A 36 -2.84 -7.01 -6.98
N CYS A 37 -2.31 -7.46 -8.13
CA CYS A 37 -2.70 -6.95 -9.45
C CYS A 37 -4.17 -7.29 -9.79
N LEU A 38 -4.61 -8.52 -9.49
CA LEU A 38 -6.01 -8.91 -9.64
C LEU A 38 -6.91 -8.04 -8.76
N ALA A 39 -6.61 -7.93 -7.47
CA ALA A 39 -7.38 -7.12 -6.55
C ALA A 39 -7.45 -5.64 -6.97
N TRP A 40 -6.32 -5.09 -7.45
CA TRP A 40 -6.25 -3.74 -7.99
C TRP A 40 -7.25 -3.53 -9.14
N ASN A 41 -7.30 -4.46 -10.09
CA ASN A 41 -8.21 -4.36 -11.23
C ASN A 41 -9.66 -4.62 -10.84
N ILE A 42 -9.94 -5.58 -9.95
CA ILE A 42 -11.30 -5.87 -9.47
C ILE A 42 -11.87 -4.65 -8.73
N SER A 43 -11.04 -3.94 -7.94
CA SER A 43 -11.46 -2.74 -7.22
C SER A 43 -11.91 -1.57 -8.10
N LEU A 44 -11.73 -1.66 -9.42
CA LEU A 44 -12.20 -0.67 -10.38
C LEU A 44 -13.68 -0.87 -10.76
N PHE A 45 -14.23 -2.06 -10.49
CA PHE A 45 -15.64 -2.37 -10.72
C PHE A 45 -16.50 -1.89 -9.53
N PRO A 46 -17.80 -1.59 -9.76
CA PRO A 46 -18.73 -1.32 -8.68
C PRO A 46 -18.79 -2.46 -7.65
N ASP A 47 -18.97 -2.14 -6.36
CA ASP A 47 -18.96 -3.13 -5.28
C ASP A 47 -19.94 -4.31 -5.52
N ALA A 48 -21.10 -4.03 -6.13
CA ALA A 48 -22.10 -5.04 -6.47
C ALA A 48 -21.62 -6.09 -7.48
N GLU A 49 -20.57 -5.79 -8.27
CA GLU A 49 -20.04 -6.66 -9.32
C GLU A 49 -18.72 -7.34 -8.90
N GLN A 50 -18.07 -6.87 -7.84
CA GLN A 50 -16.72 -7.36 -7.46
C GLN A 50 -16.71 -8.84 -7.08
N GLU A 51 -17.72 -9.30 -6.37
CA GLU A 51 -17.82 -10.71 -5.96
C GLU A 51 -17.97 -11.64 -7.18
N ASP A 52 -18.74 -11.22 -8.19
CA ASP A 52 -18.86 -11.96 -9.46
C ASP A 52 -17.49 -12.08 -10.16
N HIS A 53 -16.65 -11.05 -10.08
CA HIS A 53 -15.30 -11.08 -10.64
C HIS A 53 -14.37 -12.02 -9.84
N VAL A 54 -14.42 -12.00 -8.51
CA VAL A 54 -13.68 -12.91 -7.65
C VAL A 54 -14.05 -14.37 -7.96
N ASP A 55 -15.33 -14.67 -8.09
CA ASP A 55 -15.84 -15.99 -8.44
C ASP A 55 -15.39 -16.46 -9.83
N ARG A 56 -15.41 -15.56 -10.82
CA ARG A 56 -14.95 -15.88 -12.19
C ARG A 56 -13.46 -16.21 -12.21
N ILE A 57 -12.64 -15.46 -11.49
CA ILE A 57 -11.20 -15.72 -11.41
C ILE A 57 -10.94 -17.08 -10.76
N TRP A 58 -11.64 -17.41 -9.67
CA TRP A 58 -11.51 -18.72 -9.05
C TRP A 58 -11.86 -19.86 -10.03
N LYS A 59 -12.96 -19.73 -10.80
CA LYS A 59 -13.34 -20.73 -11.81
C LYS A 59 -12.31 -20.89 -12.92
N MET A 60 -11.61 -19.81 -13.30
CA MET A 60 -10.50 -19.89 -14.26
C MET A 60 -9.32 -20.65 -13.66
N VAL A 61 -8.94 -20.34 -12.41
CA VAL A 61 -7.88 -21.07 -11.70
C VAL A 61 -8.23 -22.55 -11.56
N GLU A 62 -9.46 -22.89 -11.20
CA GLU A 62 -9.92 -24.28 -11.10
C GLU A 62 -9.85 -25.01 -12.44
N ALA A 63 -10.26 -24.36 -13.54
CA ALA A 63 -10.22 -24.94 -14.88
C ALA A 63 -8.79 -25.15 -15.41
N ASP A 64 -7.84 -24.30 -15.02
CA ASP A 64 -6.45 -24.38 -15.46
C ASP A 64 -5.63 -25.43 -14.69
N ASN A 65 -6.14 -25.92 -13.55
CA ASN A 65 -5.47 -26.93 -12.74
C ASN A 65 -5.92 -28.35 -13.09
N GLN A 66 -4.96 -29.28 -13.18
CA GLN A 66 -5.24 -30.70 -13.48
C GLN A 66 -5.79 -31.46 -12.27
N GLU A 67 -5.51 -31.00 -11.06
CA GLU A 67 -5.92 -31.62 -9.81
C GLU A 67 -6.97 -30.78 -9.10
N ALA A 68 -7.88 -31.43 -8.38
CA ALA A 68 -8.85 -30.74 -7.56
C ALA A 68 -8.14 -29.88 -6.49
N PRO A 69 -8.57 -28.62 -6.28
CA PRO A 69 -7.95 -27.75 -5.31
C PRO A 69 -8.06 -28.33 -3.89
N PRO A 70 -7.03 -28.19 -3.04
CA PRO A 70 -7.09 -28.59 -1.65
C PRO A 70 -8.29 -27.98 -0.90
N PRO A 71 -8.89 -28.71 0.06
CA PRO A 71 -9.99 -28.18 0.86
C PRO A 71 -9.61 -26.85 1.54
N GLY A 72 -10.49 -25.85 1.41
CA GLY A 72 -10.30 -24.53 2.00
C GLY A 72 -9.47 -23.54 1.17
N LEU A 73 -8.82 -23.98 0.08
CA LEU A 73 -8.04 -23.10 -0.79
C LEU A 73 -8.92 -22.01 -1.43
N GLU A 74 -10.11 -22.37 -1.91
CA GLU A 74 -11.08 -21.42 -2.46
C GLU A 74 -11.42 -20.33 -1.45
N HIS A 75 -11.74 -20.72 -0.22
CA HIS A 75 -12.16 -19.80 0.82
C HIS A 75 -11.04 -18.82 1.17
N GLY A 76 -9.81 -19.33 1.36
CA GLY A 76 -8.63 -18.50 1.62
C GLY A 76 -8.33 -17.54 0.47
N PHE A 77 -8.31 -18.04 -0.77
CA PHE A 77 -8.08 -17.22 -1.96
C PHE A 77 -9.08 -16.06 -2.09
N LYS A 78 -10.38 -16.35 -1.95
CA LYS A 78 -11.43 -15.33 -2.04
C LYS A 78 -11.33 -14.32 -0.89
N GLN A 79 -11.05 -14.78 0.33
CA GLN A 79 -10.87 -13.91 1.48
C GLN A 79 -9.68 -12.95 1.29
N ASP A 80 -8.55 -13.46 0.82
CA ASP A 80 -7.36 -12.65 0.56
C ASP A 80 -7.63 -11.61 -0.54
N LEU A 81 -8.31 -12.00 -1.63
CA LEU A 81 -8.69 -11.04 -2.67
C LEU A 81 -9.63 -9.95 -2.15
N ARG A 82 -10.65 -10.29 -1.35
CA ARG A 82 -11.57 -9.29 -0.77
C ARG A 82 -10.82 -8.29 0.11
N MET A 83 -9.95 -8.78 0.99
CA MET A 83 -9.10 -7.92 1.82
C MET A 83 -8.25 -6.97 0.97
N LEU A 84 -7.63 -7.47 -0.11
CA LEU A 84 -6.81 -6.66 -1.00
C LEU A 84 -7.64 -5.61 -1.77
N ILE A 85 -8.86 -5.97 -2.20
CA ILE A 85 -9.78 -5.05 -2.89
C ILE A 85 -10.15 -3.89 -1.95
N GLU A 86 -10.62 -4.21 -0.74
CA GLU A 86 -10.98 -3.22 0.28
C GLU A 86 -9.77 -2.32 0.61
N GLN A 87 -8.59 -2.92 0.79
CA GLN A 87 -7.36 -2.18 1.06
C GLN A 87 -6.98 -1.23 -0.07
N LYS A 88 -7.10 -1.65 -1.35
CA LYS A 88 -6.85 -0.75 -2.49
C LYS A 88 -7.84 0.40 -2.49
N GLN A 89 -9.13 0.13 -2.30
CA GLN A 89 -10.17 1.17 -2.27
C GLN A 89 -9.94 2.17 -1.12
N GLU A 90 -9.48 1.70 0.04
CA GLU A 90 -9.17 2.56 1.19
C GLU A 90 -7.92 3.43 0.95
N LEU A 91 -6.86 2.85 0.39
CA LEU A 91 -5.56 3.52 0.25
C LEU A 91 -5.45 4.34 -1.03
N PHE A 92 -6.12 3.94 -2.11
CA PHE A 92 -6.01 4.56 -3.44
C PHE A 92 -7.37 4.78 -4.13
N PRO A 93 -8.36 5.42 -3.48
CA PRO A 93 -9.71 5.59 -4.03
C PRO A 93 -9.77 6.39 -5.35
N TRP A 94 -8.79 7.25 -5.64
CA TRP A 94 -8.76 8.07 -6.87
C TRP A 94 -8.11 7.37 -8.06
N THR A 95 -7.47 6.22 -7.86
CA THR A 95 -6.74 5.56 -8.95
C THR A 95 -7.68 4.63 -9.72
N HIS A 96 -8.15 5.12 -10.87
CA HIS A 96 -9.07 4.41 -11.77
C HIS A 96 -8.37 3.76 -12.97
N THR A 97 -7.04 3.66 -12.92
CA THR A 97 -6.23 3.06 -13.99
C THR A 97 -6.04 1.57 -13.73
N ASN A 98 -6.33 0.77 -14.74
CA ASN A 98 -6.05 -0.66 -14.72
C ASN A 98 -4.54 -0.94 -14.85
N ILE A 99 -4.12 -2.08 -14.33
CA ILE A 99 -2.78 -2.60 -14.48
C ILE A 99 -2.94 -3.95 -15.20
N PRO A 100 -2.93 -3.99 -16.54
CA PRO A 100 -3.07 -5.24 -17.28
C PRO A 100 -2.06 -6.31 -16.84
N LYS A 101 -0.86 -5.90 -16.44
CA LYS A 101 0.21 -6.82 -16.09
C LYS A 101 1.16 -6.22 -15.06
N ALA A 102 1.48 -7.03 -14.04
CA ALA A 102 2.54 -6.75 -13.10
C ALA A 102 3.34 -8.03 -12.84
N ASP A 103 4.65 -7.98 -13.11
CA ASP A 103 5.56 -9.12 -12.93
C ASP A 103 6.65 -8.77 -11.93
N LEU A 104 7.11 -9.76 -11.17
CA LEU A 104 8.28 -9.64 -10.32
C LEU A 104 9.42 -10.51 -10.87
N ILE A 105 10.58 -9.88 -11.10
CA ILE A 105 11.78 -10.54 -11.62
C ILE A 105 12.86 -10.51 -10.53
N GLY A 106 13.41 -11.67 -10.19
CA GLY A 106 14.56 -11.73 -9.29
C GLY A 106 15.81 -11.19 -10.00
N ALA A 107 16.40 -10.12 -9.47
CA ALA A 107 17.60 -9.47 -10.01
C ALA A 107 18.79 -9.53 -9.02
N GLY A 108 18.86 -10.60 -8.22
CA GLY A 108 19.93 -10.80 -7.25
C GLY A 108 19.63 -10.10 -5.92
N PHE A 109 20.24 -8.93 -5.68
CA PHE A 109 20.10 -8.20 -4.42
C PHE A 109 18.74 -7.51 -4.24
N HIS A 110 18.08 -7.17 -5.34
CA HIS A 110 16.73 -6.61 -5.38
C HIS A 110 15.86 -7.45 -6.31
N ASP A 111 14.56 -7.46 -6.05
CA ASP A 111 13.59 -7.86 -7.07
C ASP A 111 13.22 -6.62 -7.88
N VAL A 112 12.91 -6.81 -9.16
CA VAL A 112 12.43 -5.74 -10.04
C VAL A 112 10.97 -5.99 -10.34
N LEU A 113 10.13 -5.06 -9.91
CA LEU A 113 8.71 -5.01 -10.24
C LEU A 113 8.53 -4.31 -11.58
N ARG A 114 7.97 -5.01 -12.55
CA ARG A 114 7.60 -4.47 -13.86
C ARG A 114 6.10 -4.24 -13.90
N ILE A 115 5.68 -3.03 -14.22
CA ILE A 115 4.27 -2.64 -14.24
C ILE A 115 3.93 -2.12 -15.64
N ASP A 116 2.98 -2.77 -16.26
CA ASP A 116 2.36 -2.33 -17.50
C ASP A 116 1.00 -1.70 -17.17
N THR A 117 0.83 -0.43 -17.54
CA THR A 117 -0.40 0.35 -17.36
C THR A 117 -1.20 0.48 -18.68
N GLY A 118 -0.87 -0.33 -19.69
CA GLY A 118 -1.42 -0.24 -21.04
C GLY A 118 -0.89 0.97 -21.83
N THR A 119 0.11 1.67 -21.29
CA THR A 119 0.83 2.73 -22.00
C THR A 119 2.04 2.14 -22.72
N ALA A 120 2.60 2.85 -23.71
CA ALA A 120 3.69 2.33 -24.53
C ALA A 120 5.01 2.01 -23.76
N MET A 121 5.09 2.32 -22.46
CA MET A 121 6.26 2.04 -21.63
C MET A 121 5.87 1.28 -20.37
N THR A 122 6.58 0.18 -20.11
CA THR A 122 6.57 -0.52 -18.83
C THR A 122 7.43 0.25 -17.83
N GLU A 123 6.89 0.53 -16.64
CA GLU A 123 7.64 1.12 -15.53
C GLU A 123 8.34 0.00 -14.73
N GLU A 124 9.60 0.22 -14.36
CA GLU A 124 10.37 -0.70 -13.50
C GLU A 124 10.63 -0.04 -12.14
N VAL A 125 10.37 -0.79 -11.06
CA VAL A 125 10.57 -0.35 -9.68
C VAL A 125 11.39 -1.40 -8.94
N GLU A 126 12.49 -0.98 -8.31
CA GLU A 126 13.28 -1.86 -7.44
C GLU A 126 12.55 -2.11 -6.12
N ILE A 127 12.41 -3.38 -5.75
CA ILE A 127 11.74 -3.82 -4.53
C ILE A 127 12.75 -4.51 -3.62
N LEU A 128 12.84 -3.98 -2.40
CA LEU A 128 13.59 -4.61 -1.32
C LEU A 128 12.66 -5.50 -0.49
N ALA A 129 12.52 -6.77 -0.91
CA ALA A 129 11.68 -7.74 -0.20
C ALA A 129 12.21 -8.11 1.19
N TRP A 130 13.51 -7.88 1.45
CA TRP A 130 14.20 -8.27 2.69
C TRP A 130 14.96 -7.10 3.30
N PRO A 131 14.25 -6.10 3.83
CA PRO A 131 14.91 -4.97 4.45
C PRO A 131 15.66 -5.41 5.71
N ASN A 132 16.92 -4.98 5.83
CA ASN A 132 17.78 -5.34 6.94
C ASN A 132 17.45 -4.49 8.19
N PRO A 133 17.32 -5.09 9.40
CA PRO A 133 17.13 -4.34 10.64
C PRO A 133 18.17 -3.24 10.91
N THR A 134 19.36 -3.31 10.32
CA THR A 134 20.35 -2.21 10.38
C THR A 134 19.86 -0.91 9.74
N GLY A 135 18.83 -0.97 8.90
CA GLY A 135 18.12 0.19 8.35
C GLY A 135 17.17 0.88 9.32
N LEU A 136 16.96 0.35 10.53
CA LEU A 136 16.06 0.93 11.53
C LEU A 136 16.32 2.42 11.82
N PRO A 137 17.57 2.91 11.96
CA PRO A 137 17.81 4.34 12.16
C PRO A 137 17.28 5.22 11.01
N LEU A 138 17.36 4.75 9.76
CA LEU A 138 16.87 5.48 8.59
C LEU A 138 15.35 5.55 8.57
N ILE A 139 14.67 4.43 8.90
CA ILE A 139 13.21 4.41 9.04
C ILE A 139 12.79 5.35 10.16
N ILE A 140 13.48 5.34 11.31
CA ILE A 140 13.23 6.21 12.44
C ILE A 140 13.32 7.69 12.07
N GLU A 141 14.39 8.09 11.38
CA GLU A 141 14.57 9.47 10.94
C GLU A 141 13.44 9.91 10.00
N HIS A 142 13.08 9.05 9.04
CA HIS A 142 12.00 9.32 8.11
C HIS A 142 10.64 9.46 8.81
N LEU A 143 10.30 8.53 9.71
CA LEU A 143 9.05 8.56 10.47
C LEU A 143 8.95 9.78 11.40
N ARG A 144 10.06 10.24 11.98
CA ARG A 144 10.13 11.51 12.73
C ARG A 144 9.70 12.70 11.86
N GLY A 145 10.22 12.76 10.64
CA GLY A 145 9.85 13.80 9.67
C GLY A 145 8.36 13.76 9.38
N ILE A 146 7.84 12.59 9.01
CA ILE A 146 6.42 12.39 8.71
C ILE A 146 5.53 12.77 9.91
N GLN A 147 5.89 12.35 11.13
CA GLN A 147 5.13 12.67 12.34
C GLN A 147 5.04 14.18 12.56
N SER A 148 6.18 14.87 12.52
CA SER A 148 6.23 16.32 12.70
C SER A 148 5.42 17.05 11.63
N ASP A 149 5.61 16.68 10.36
CA ASP A 149 4.98 17.35 9.23
C ASP A 149 3.46 17.12 9.20
N THR A 150 3.01 15.89 9.46
CA THR A 150 1.59 15.53 9.46
C THR A 150 0.86 16.24 10.62
N ALA A 151 1.43 16.25 11.82
CA ALA A 151 0.85 16.94 12.97
C ALA A 151 0.76 18.46 12.74
N ALA A 152 1.80 19.06 12.16
CA ALA A 152 1.78 20.47 11.77
C ALA A 152 0.69 20.75 10.71
N GLN A 153 0.54 19.85 9.74
CA GLN A 153 -0.48 20.00 8.70
C GLN A 153 -1.91 19.94 9.25
N VAL A 154 -2.20 19.08 10.24
CA VAL A 154 -3.50 19.07 10.93
C VAL A 154 -3.83 20.46 11.48
N GLY A 155 -2.88 21.09 12.17
CA GLY A 155 -3.05 22.43 12.74
C GLY A 155 -3.30 23.49 11.68
N LEU A 156 -2.51 23.49 10.60
CA LEU A 156 -2.67 24.43 9.49
C LEU A 156 -4.01 24.29 8.79
N LEU A 157 -4.44 23.05 8.48
CA LEU A 157 -5.71 22.78 7.81
C LEU A 157 -6.92 23.12 8.69
N ALA A 158 -6.85 22.82 9.99
CA ALA A 158 -7.92 23.16 10.92
C ALA A 158 -8.14 24.68 11.04
N GLN A 159 -7.08 25.47 10.95
CA GLN A 159 -7.17 26.94 10.89
C GLN A 159 -7.73 27.42 9.56
N ALA A 160 -7.16 26.92 8.45
CA ALA A 160 -7.51 27.35 7.11
C ALA A 160 -8.96 27.02 6.75
N ARG A 161 -9.51 25.89 7.20
CA ARG A 161 -10.93 25.52 7.03
C ARG A 161 -11.93 26.60 7.52
N ARG A 162 -11.50 27.49 8.43
CA ARG A 162 -12.35 28.59 8.93
C ARG A 162 -12.41 29.80 7.99
N VAL A 163 -11.58 29.82 6.94
CA VAL A 163 -11.49 30.91 5.97
C VAL A 163 -12.02 30.42 4.62
N PRO A 164 -13.14 30.97 4.11
CA PRO A 164 -13.67 30.58 2.81
C PRO A 164 -12.63 30.78 1.70
N GLY A 165 -12.46 29.78 0.83
CA GLY A 165 -11.52 29.84 -0.29
C GLY A 165 -10.04 29.70 0.09
N SER A 166 -9.73 29.19 1.29
CA SER A 166 -8.34 29.02 1.76
C SER A 166 -7.52 28.04 0.93
N PHE A 167 -8.17 27.15 0.18
CA PHE A 167 -7.52 26.19 -0.72
C PHE A 167 -8.27 26.13 -2.04
N THR A 168 -7.52 25.93 -3.11
CA THR A 168 -8.08 25.55 -4.40
C THR A 168 -8.42 24.05 -4.41
N ASP A 169 -9.39 23.65 -5.24
CA ASP A 169 -9.74 22.23 -5.43
C ASP A 169 -8.54 21.38 -5.89
N ILE A 170 -7.63 22.00 -6.65
CA ILE A 170 -6.40 21.38 -7.14
C ILE A 170 -5.47 21.06 -5.97
N GLU A 171 -5.22 22.02 -5.07
CA GLU A 171 -4.38 21.81 -3.89
C GLU A 171 -5.00 20.77 -2.95
N ALA A 172 -6.31 20.84 -2.69
CA ALA A 172 -7.00 19.87 -1.86
C ALA A 172 -6.88 18.45 -2.43
N THR A 173 -6.98 18.30 -3.75
CA THR A 173 -6.83 17.02 -4.45
C THR A 173 -5.38 16.51 -4.37
N GLN A 174 -4.39 17.35 -4.64
CA GLN A 174 -2.97 16.97 -4.55
C GLN A 174 -2.58 16.55 -3.13
N MET A 175 -3.06 17.25 -2.11
CA MET A 175 -2.86 16.89 -0.71
C MET A 175 -3.53 15.57 -0.37
N THR A 176 -4.79 15.37 -0.80
CA THR A 176 -5.52 14.11 -0.58
C THR A 176 -4.73 12.93 -1.13
N THR A 177 -4.27 13.03 -2.38
CA THR A 177 -3.44 12.01 -3.01
C THR A 177 -2.16 11.74 -2.22
N ALA A 178 -1.42 12.79 -1.83
CA ALA A 178 -0.17 12.63 -1.09
C ALA A 178 -0.35 11.92 0.25
N TYR A 179 -1.38 12.30 1.02
CA TYR A 179 -1.66 11.70 2.32
C TYR A 179 -2.14 10.26 2.21
N CYS A 180 -2.90 9.93 1.18
CA CYS A 180 -3.30 8.55 0.96
C CYS A 180 -2.13 7.64 0.52
N VAL A 181 -1.18 8.14 -0.30
CA VAL A 181 0.07 7.41 -0.59
C VAL A 181 0.89 7.22 0.68
N GLN A 182 1.02 8.26 1.51
CA GLN A 182 1.68 8.16 2.82
C GLN A 182 1.06 7.03 3.66
N ARG A 183 -0.27 6.92 3.72
CA ARG A 183 -0.93 5.82 4.43
C ARG A 183 -0.53 4.45 3.90
N ALA A 184 -0.39 4.29 2.59
CA ALA A 184 0.07 3.02 2.01
C ALA A 184 1.50 2.68 2.43
N ASP A 185 2.41 3.67 2.45
CA ASP A 185 3.78 3.49 2.93
C ASP A 185 3.82 3.10 4.42
N LEU A 186 2.92 3.68 5.26
CA LEU A 186 2.80 3.32 6.68
C LEU A 186 2.43 1.85 6.90
N VAL A 187 1.64 1.25 6.01
CA VAL A 187 1.33 -0.19 6.08
C VAL A 187 2.61 -1.01 5.87
N GLY A 188 3.43 -0.64 4.89
CA GLY A 188 4.74 -1.25 4.66
C GLY A 188 5.66 -1.12 5.88
N TYR A 189 5.81 0.09 6.42
CA TYR A 189 6.62 0.30 7.63
C TYR A 189 6.10 -0.49 8.83
N ARG A 190 4.79 -0.56 9.03
CA ARG A 190 4.19 -1.35 10.10
C ARG A 190 4.57 -2.82 9.97
N HIS A 191 4.49 -3.38 8.76
CA HIS A 191 4.86 -4.77 8.50
C HIS A 191 6.35 -5.01 8.78
N ILE A 192 7.24 -4.15 8.26
CA ILE A 192 8.69 -4.22 8.51
C ILE A 192 9.01 -4.21 10.00
N LEU A 193 8.48 -3.22 10.72
CA LEU A 193 8.75 -3.06 12.15
C LEU A 193 8.20 -4.24 12.97
N THR A 194 7.01 -4.76 12.62
CA THR A 194 6.43 -5.93 13.31
C THR A 194 7.33 -7.16 13.16
N VAL A 195 7.74 -7.49 11.93
CA VAL A 195 8.63 -8.64 11.69
C VAL A 195 9.98 -8.45 12.37
N TRP A 196 10.58 -7.26 12.30
CA TRP A 196 11.83 -6.99 13.00
C TRP A 196 11.67 -7.13 14.51
N ARG A 197 10.60 -6.59 15.10
CA ARG A 197 10.32 -6.69 16.54
C ARG A 197 10.22 -8.14 17.01
N ASP A 198 9.55 -8.99 16.24
CA ASP A 198 9.36 -10.40 16.58
C ASP A 198 10.65 -11.21 16.46
N THR A 199 11.53 -10.83 15.53
CA THR A 199 12.84 -11.48 15.29
C THR A 199 13.98 -10.94 16.15
N GLN A 200 13.85 -9.77 16.77
CA GLN A 200 14.90 -9.21 17.63
C GLN A 200 15.09 -10.03 18.92
N PRO A 201 16.33 -10.34 19.34
CA PRO A 201 16.57 -11.01 20.62
C PRO A 201 16.58 -10.03 21.81
N ALA A 202 17.04 -8.79 21.60
CA ALA A 202 17.26 -7.84 22.68
C ALA A 202 16.00 -7.05 23.07
N ALA A 203 15.61 -7.12 24.34
CA ALA A 203 14.44 -6.42 24.87
C ALA A 203 14.53 -4.88 24.78
N SER A 204 15.75 -4.32 24.76
CA SER A 204 15.95 -2.88 24.51
C SER A 204 15.55 -2.49 23.09
N VAL A 205 15.93 -3.30 22.09
CA VAL A 205 15.61 -3.05 20.68
C VAL A 205 14.11 -3.26 20.44
N LYS A 206 13.50 -4.31 21.02
CA LYS A 206 12.04 -4.50 20.94
C LYS A 206 11.27 -3.28 21.46
N ARG A 207 11.69 -2.71 22.61
CA ARG A 207 11.07 -1.50 23.17
C ARG A 207 11.19 -0.29 22.24
N VAL A 208 12.33 -0.13 21.58
CA VAL A 208 12.49 0.94 20.57
C VAL A 208 11.52 0.72 19.41
N ILE A 209 11.44 -0.49 18.88
CA ILE A 209 10.52 -0.78 17.76
C ILE A 209 9.05 -0.62 18.19
N ASP A 210 8.68 -1.07 19.39
CA ASP A 210 7.34 -0.89 19.96
C ASP A 210 6.94 0.59 20.06
N HIS A 211 7.87 1.46 20.48
CA HIS A 211 7.64 2.90 20.48
C HIS A 211 7.31 3.42 19.07
N TRP A 212 8.07 2.98 18.06
CA TRP A 212 7.87 3.41 16.67
C TRP A 212 6.62 2.82 16.01
N LEU A 213 6.19 1.62 16.41
CA LEU A 213 4.87 1.10 16.06
C LEU A 213 3.76 1.99 16.65
N GLY A 214 3.95 2.52 17.86
CA GLY A 214 3.07 3.54 18.45
C GLY A 214 3.05 4.83 17.63
N VAL A 215 4.22 5.35 17.26
CA VAL A 215 4.34 6.55 16.40
C VAL A 215 3.65 6.36 15.05
N LEU A 216 3.76 5.18 14.42
CA LEU A 216 3.01 4.89 13.18
C LEU A 216 1.49 4.99 13.37
N ALA A 217 0.97 4.60 14.53
CA ALA A 217 -0.46 4.73 14.83
C ALA A 217 -0.87 6.20 15.02
N GLU A 218 -0.02 7.02 15.62
CA GLU A 218 -0.22 8.47 15.73
C GLU A 218 -0.25 9.14 14.34
N ILE A 219 0.75 8.84 13.49
CA ILE A 219 0.81 9.36 12.12
C ILE A 219 -0.45 8.97 11.33
N GLU A 220 -0.90 7.72 11.44
CA GLU A 220 -2.10 7.24 10.77
C GLU A 220 -3.36 8.01 11.25
N ALA A 221 -3.48 8.28 12.55
CA ALA A 221 -4.58 9.05 13.11
C ALA A 221 -4.59 10.50 12.60
N ASP A 222 -3.43 11.16 12.61
CA ASP A 222 -3.30 12.53 12.11
C ASP A 222 -3.54 12.60 10.60
N THR A 223 -3.06 11.61 9.84
CA THR A 223 -3.30 11.53 8.39
C THR A 223 -4.80 11.38 8.09
N LYS A 224 -5.52 10.57 8.85
CA LYS A 224 -6.99 10.47 8.75
C LYS A 224 -7.67 11.80 9.09
N ALA A 225 -7.18 12.52 10.11
CA ALA A 225 -7.71 13.84 10.44
C ALA A 225 -7.51 14.84 9.30
N VAL A 226 -6.33 14.86 8.68
CA VAL A 226 -6.04 15.67 7.48
C VAL A 226 -7.02 15.34 6.35
N LEU A 227 -7.17 14.06 6.00
CA LEU A 227 -8.08 13.64 4.93
C LEU A 227 -9.53 14.03 5.20
N ASN A 228 -10.01 13.86 6.44
CA ASN A 228 -11.36 14.27 6.83
C ASN A 228 -11.58 15.78 6.69
N ILE A 229 -10.59 16.59 7.05
CA ILE A 229 -10.65 18.04 6.85
C ILE A 229 -10.73 18.37 5.35
N LEU A 230 -9.86 17.77 4.54
CA LEU A 230 -9.81 18.02 3.09
C LEU A 230 -11.11 17.62 2.37
N VAL A 231 -11.72 16.49 2.75
CA VAL A 231 -13.03 16.06 2.22
C VAL A 231 -14.12 17.06 2.59
N SER A 232 -14.10 17.62 3.80
CA SER A 232 -15.09 18.60 4.25
C SER A 232 -14.94 20.01 3.66
N CYS A 233 -13.85 20.25 2.93
CA CYS A 233 -13.59 21.52 2.25
C CYS A 233 -14.00 21.51 0.77
N LYS A 234 -14.34 20.33 0.22
CA LYS A 234 -14.96 20.18 -1.11
C LYS A 234 -16.47 20.36 -1.01
#